data_AF-A0AAE1V0I1-F1
#
_entry.id   AF-A0AAE1V0I1-F1
#
_cell.length_a   1.000
_cell.length_b   1.000
_cell.length_c   1.000
_cell.angle_alpha   90.00
_cell.angle_beta   90.00
_cell.angle_gamma   90.00
#
_symmetry.space_group_name_H-M   'P 1'
#
loop_
_entity.id
_entity.type
_entity.pdbx_description
1 polymer ?
#
loop_
_entity_poly.entity_id
_entity_poly.type
_entity_poly.pdbx_seq_one_letter_code
_entity_poly.pdbx_strand_id
1 'polypeptide(L)'
;MGSYTTPSSSKLVFRQLFENESSTYTYLLADSFHPEKPALLIDPVDKTVERDLALVKELGLKLIYAINTHVHADHVTGSGLIKTKVPDVKSIISKASNAKADLFVEHGDKIYFGDIFLEVSTVGEEILYNPRLSKDKETFKNIMQNLNLSSPKMIDVAVPSNMVCGLQDSKSDL
;
A
#
# COMPACT_ATOMS: atom_id res chain seq x y z
N MET A 1 46.00 -12.54 -6.55
CA MET A 1 45.27 -11.26 -6.71
C MET A 1 43.85 -11.47 -6.22
N GLY A 2 43.52 -11.00 -5.02
CA GLY A 2 42.17 -11.10 -4.48
C GLY A 2 41.28 -10.02 -5.10
N SER A 3 40.26 -10.43 -5.84
CA SER A 3 39.22 -9.55 -6.34
C SER A 3 38.23 -9.27 -5.21
N TYR A 4 38.27 -8.05 -4.65
CA TYR A 4 37.26 -7.57 -3.72
C TYR A 4 35.97 -7.26 -4.50
N THR A 5 34.98 -8.14 -4.40
CA THR A 5 33.60 -7.78 -4.74
C THR A 5 33.01 -7.02 -3.56
N THR A 6 33.01 -5.69 -3.64
CA THR A 6 32.16 -4.87 -2.77
C THR A 6 30.70 -5.11 -3.13
N PRO A 7 29.85 -5.62 -2.22
CA PRO A 7 28.42 -5.62 -2.46
C PRO A 7 27.97 -4.17 -2.31
N SER A 8 27.63 -3.52 -3.43
CA SER A 8 26.86 -2.29 -3.39
C SER A 8 25.44 -2.63 -2.93
N SER A 9 25.28 -2.95 -1.65
CA SER A 9 23.98 -3.16 -1.03
C SER A 9 23.29 -1.79 -0.94
N SER A 10 22.15 -1.62 -1.59
CA SER A 10 21.36 -0.39 -1.48
C SER A 10 20.72 -0.32 -0.09
N LYS A 11 20.79 0.85 0.57
CA LYS A 11 20.10 1.13 1.85
C LYS A 11 18.61 0.76 1.78
N LEU A 12 17.98 1.07 0.65
CA LEU A 12 16.59 0.71 0.38
C LEU A 12 16.49 -0.69 -0.27
N VAL A 13 15.73 -1.58 0.36
CA VAL A 13 15.14 -2.74 -0.32
C VAL A 13 13.86 -2.27 -1.01
N PHE A 14 13.71 -2.62 -2.28
CA PHE A 14 12.50 -2.37 -3.06
C PHE A 14 12.10 -3.62 -3.83
N ARG A 15 10.85 -4.05 -3.68
CA ARG A 15 10.24 -5.09 -4.52
C ARG A 15 8.84 -4.64 -4.94
N GLN A 16 8.56 -4.78 -6.22
CA GLN A 16 7.22 -4.69 -6.76
C GLN A 16 6.69 -6.11 -6.93
N LEU A 17 5.52 -6.37 -6.37
CA LEU A 17 4.82 -7.65 -6.41
C LEU A 17 3.49 -7.43 -7.15
N PHE A 18 3.04 -8.43 -7.89
CA PHE A 18 1.84 -8.32 -8.72
C PHE A 18 0.80 -9.35 -8.29
N GLU A 19 -0.43 -8.90 -8.07
CA GLU A 19 -1.62 -9.74 -7.90
C GLU A 19 -2.40 -9.71 -9.22
N ASN A 20 -2.62 -10.88 -9.81
CA ASN A 20 -3.02 -10.99 -11.21
C ASN A 20 -4.53 -10.83 -11.43
N GLU A 21 -5.37 -11.09 -10.44
CA GLU A 21 -6.82 -11.01 -10.59
C GLU A 21 -7.32 -9.56 -10.63
N SER A 22 -6.82 -8.72 -9.73
CA SER A 22 -7.13 -7.28 -9.68
C SER A 22 -6.15 -6.41 -10.48
N SER A 23 -5.04 -7.00 -10.95
CA SER A 23 -3.92 -6.26 -11.54
C SER A 23 -3.28 -5.24 -10.58
N THR A 24 -3.28 -5.56 -9.29
CA THR A 24 -2.74 -4.70 -8.24
C THR A 24 -1.24 -4.88 -8.08
N TYR A 25 -0.52 -3.76 -7.94
CA TYR A 25 0.86 -3.77 -7.49
C TYR A 25 0.92 -3.55 -5.98
N THR A 26 1.56 -4.50 -5.29
CA THR A 26 1.98 -4.35 -3.89
C THR A 26 3.46 -4.00 -3.85
N TYR A 27 3.85 -3.02 -3.05
CA TYR A 27 5.26 -2.61 -2.92
C TYR A 27 5.80 -2.95 -1.54
N LEU A 28 6.91 -3.70 -1.50
CA LEU A 28 7.68 -3.94 -0.28
C LEU A 28 8.89 -3.00 -0.26
N LEU A 29 8.97 -2.18 0.78
CA LEU A 29 10.09 -1.29 1.05
C LEU A 29 10.71 -1.63 2.40
N ALA A 30 12.03 -1.57 2.52
CA ALA A 30 12.71 -1.73 3.81
C ALA A 30 14.03 -0.97 3.89
N ASP A 31 14.44 -0.60 5.09
CA ASP A 31 15.79 -0.11 5.37
C ASP A 31 16.70 -1.30 5.67
N SER A 32 17.51 -1.74 4.71
CA SER A 32 18.40 -2.90 4.86
C SER A 32 19.60 -2.64 5.79
N PHE A 33 19.93 -1.37 6.02
CA PHE A 33 21.11 -0.96 6.81
C PHE A 33 20.76 -0.70 8.28
N HIS A 34 19.50 -0.40 8.57
CA HIS A 34 19.03 -0.29 9.95
C HIS A 34 19.12 -1.67 10.65
N PRO A 35 19.63 -1.76 11.90
CA PRO A 35 19.83 -3.05 12.58
C PRO A 35 18.57 -3.92 12.68
N GLU A 36 17.40 -3.30 12.80
CA GLU A 36 16.10 -4.00 12.86
C GLU A 36 15.51 -4.36 11.49
N LYS A 37 16.08 -3.88 10.38
CA LYS A 37 15.56 -4.02 9.02
C LYS A 37 14.05 -3.74 8.89
N PRO A 38 13.56 -2.58 9.35
CA PRO A 38 12.15 -2.24 9.33
C PRO A 38 11.63 -2.14 7.90
N ALA A 39 10.44 -2.69 7.68
CA ALA A 39 9.83 -2.80 6.38
C ALA A 39 8.35 -2.39 6.40
N LEU A 40 7.84 -2.00 5.24
CA LEU A 40 6.43 -1.71 5.02
C LEU A 40 5.95 -2.35 3.72
N LEU A 41 4.65 -2.63 3.67
CA LEU A 41 3.93 -2.99 2.45
C LEU A 41 2.99 -1.85 2.07
N ILE A 42 2.94 -1.50 0.78
CA ILE A 42 1.97 -0.56 0.20
C ILE A 42 1.01 -1.36 -0.68
N ASP A 43 -0.29 -1.13 -0.49
CA ASP A 43 -1.41 -1.79 -1.17
C ASP A 43 -1.32 -3.33 -1.15
N PRO A 44 -1.19 -3.97 0.04
CA PRO A 44 -1.22 -5.42 0.14
C PRO A 44 -2.62 -5.97 -0.18
N VAL A 45 -2.68 -7.09 -0.90
CA VAL A 45 -3.94 -7.77 -1.27
C VAL A 45 -4.15 -9.01 -0.40
N ASP A 46 -5.38 -9.24 0.06
CA ASP A 46 -5.75 -10.37 0.94
C ASP A 46 -5.29 -11.73 0.41
N LYS A 47 -5.50 -12.00 -0.88
CA LYS A 47 -5.12 -13.25 -1.56
C LYS A 47 -3.63 -13.53 -1.56
N THR A 48 -2.79 -12.50 -1.43
CA THR A 48 -1.33 -12.65 -1.53
C THR A 48 -0.61 -12.44 -0.21
N VAL A 49 -1.32 -12.31 0.91
CA VAL A 49 -0.69 -12.08 2.23
C VAL A 49 0.34 -13.16 2.58
N GLU A 50 0.06 -14.44 2.30
CA GLU A 50 1.03 -15.52 2.56
C GLU A 50 2.31 -15.36 1.74
N ARG A 51 2.18 -15.00 0.44
CA ARG A 51 3.32 -14.71 -0.44
C ARG A 51 4.15 -13.55 0.13
N ASP A 52 3.48 -12.49 0.55
CA ASP A 52 4.13 -11.26 1.01
C ASP A 52 4.87 -11.49 2.33
N LEU A 53 4.23 -12.18 3.28
CA LEU A 53 4.85 -12.54 4.56
C LEU A 53 6.00 -13.54 4.41
N ALA A 54 5.89 -14.49 3.47
CA ALA A 54 6.97 -15.41 3.15
C ALA A 54 8.20 -14.65 2.63
N LEU A 55 8.02 -13.69 1.74
CA LEU A 55 9.10 -12.86 1.20
C LEU A 55 9.74 -11.97 2.30
N VAL A 56 8.93 -11.35 3.15
CA VAL A 56 9.42 -10.56 4.30
C VAL A 56 10.30 -11.43 5.20
N LYS A 57 9.87 -12.67 5.47
CA LYS A 57 10.63 -13.63 6.28
C LYS A 57 11.92 -14.09 5.60
N GLU A 58 11.87 -14.42 4.31
CA GLU A 58 13.03 -14.84 3.51
C GLU A 58 14.12 -13.76 3.49
N LEU A 59 13.72 -12.50 3.37
CA LEU A 59 14.62 -11.35 3.37
C LEU A 59 15.09 -10.95 4.79
N GLY A 60 14.55 -11.57 5.84
CA GLY A 60 14.88 -11.27 7.23
C GLY A 60 14.49 -9.85 7.64
N LEU A 61 13.32 -9.38 7.19
CA LEU A 61 12.82 -8.03 7.43
C LEU A 61 11.82 -8.02 8.60
N LYS A 62 11.73 -6.88 9.29
CA LYS A 62 10.72 -6.62 10.33
C LYS A 62 9.60 -5.76 9.75
N LEU A 63 8.49 -6.39 9.36
CA LEU A 63 7.32 -5.65 8.89
C LEU A 63 6.72 -4.82 10.03
N ILE A 64 6.57 -3.52 9.84
CA ILE A 64 6.01 -2.59 10.83
C ILE A 64 4.73 -1.90 10.35
N TYR A 65 4.56 -1.73 9.03
CA TYR A 65 3.38 -1.08 8.47
C TYR A 65 2.79 -1.83 7.27
N ALA A 66 1.46 -1.86 7.22
CA ALA A 66 0.68 -2.21 6.03
C ALA A 66 -0.14 -0.98 5.62
N ILE A 67 0.23 -0.35 4.51
CA ILE A 67 -0.26 0.96 4.09
C ILE A 67 -1.19 0.77 2.90
N ASN A 68 -2.33 1.46 2.88
CA ASN A 68 -3.14 1.59 1.66
C ASN A 68 -3.09 3.03 1.18
N THR A 69 -2.93 3.20 -0.13
CA THR A 69 -2.97 4.50 -0.81
C THR A 69 -4.38 5.11 -0.76
N HIS A 70 -5.42 4.27 -0.86
CA HIS A 70 -6.82 4.65 -0.83
C HIS A 70 -7.71 3.45 -0.45
N VAL A 71 -9.04 3.66 -0.42
CA VAL A 71 -10.00 2.56 -0.32
C VAL A 71 -10.16 1.93 -1.70
N HIS A 72 -9.65 0.71 -1.86
CA HIS A 72 -9.68 0.00 -3.14
C HIS A 72 -11.10 -0.48 -3.49
N ALA A 73 -11.43 -0.49 -4.78
CA ALA A 73 -12.71 -0.93 -5.33
C ALA A 73 -12.61 -2.22 -6.16
N ASP A 74 -11.38 -2.67 -6.39
CA ASP A 74 -11.01 -3.77 -7.27
C ASP A 74 -10.50 -5.00 -6.52
N HIS A 75 -10.07 -4.85 -5.26
CA HIS A 75 -9.62 -5.93 -4.39
C HIS A 75 -9.90 -5.64 -2.90
N VAL A 76 -9.79 -6.66 -2.05
CA VAL A 76 -9.84 -6.51 -0.59
C VAL A 76 -8.42 -6.38 -0.04
N THR A 77 -8.18 -5.38 0.82
CA THR A 77 -6.86 -5.14 1.42
C THR A 77 -6.44 -6.30 2.30
N GLY A 78 -5.17 -6.70 2.20
CA GLY A 78 -4.53 -7.68 3.08
C GLY A 78 -4.14 -7.12 4.45
N SER A 79 -4.31 -5.82 4.68
CA SER A 79 -3.83 -5.13 5.89
C SER A 79 -4.40 -5.74 7.17
N GLY A 80 -5.70 -6.04 7.22
CA GLY A 80 -6.33 -6.69 8.37
C GLY A 80 -5.79 -8.09 8.65
N LEU A 81 -5.63 -8.90 7.59
CA LEU A 81 -5.11 -10.27 7.70
C LEU A 81 -3.63 -10.28 8.14
N ILE A 82 -2.83 -9.35 7.62
CA ILE A 82 -1.43 -9.16 8.04
C ILE A 82 -1.36 -8.88 9.54
N LYS A 83 -2.20 -7.97 10.05
CA LYS A 83 -2.24 -7.65 11.49
C LYS A 83 -2.58 -8.86 12.36
N THR A 84 -3.52 -9.70 11.92
CA THR A 84 -3.86 -10.94 12.63
C THR A 84 -2.68 -11.91 12.70
N LYS A 85 -1.82 -11.93 11.67
CA LYS A 85 -0.66 -12.84 11.57
C LYS A 85 0.62 -12.26 12.17
N VAL A 86 0.76 -10.93 12.19
CA VAL A 86 1.92 -10.20 12.69
C VAL A 86 1.39 -9.05 13.59
N PRO A 87 1.13 -9.32 14.87
CA PRO A 87 0.40 -8.41 15.76
C PRO A 87 1.03 -7.02 15.96
N ASP A 88 2.33 -6.89 15.77
CA ASP A 88 3.05 -5.61 15.92
C ASP A 88 2.90 -4.68 14.69
N VAL A 89 2.37 -5.19 13.58
CA VAL A 89 2.15 -4.39 12.36
C VAL A 89 0.96 -3.45 12.57
N LYS A 90 1.11 -2.20 12.14
CA LYS A 90 0.03 -1.22 12.13
C LYS A 90 -0.47 -0.97 10.71
N SER A 91 -1.78 -0.91 10.52
CA SER A 91 -2.37 -0.44 9.27
C SER A 91 -2.37 1.09 9.19
N ILE A 92 -2.06 1.62 8.01
CA ILE A 92 -2.07 3.05 7.72
C ILE A 92 -2.97 3.33 6.52
N ILE A 93 -3.82 4.36 6.61
CA ILE A 93 -4.56 4.91 5.48
C ILE A 93 -4.77 6.41 5.65
N SER A 94 -5.09 7.12 4.56
CA SER A 94 -5.44 8.54 4.65
C SER A 94 -6.63 8.79 5.57
N LYS A 95 -6.56 9.82 6.42
CA LYS A 95 -7.68 10.27 7.24
C LYS A 95 -8.92 10.64 6.39
N ALA A 96 -8.69 11.19 5.20
CA ALA A 96 -9.75 11.59 4.28
C ALA A 96 -10.54 10.38 3.70
N SER A 97 -10.02 9.16 3.83
CA SER A 97 -10.69 7.94 3.36
C SER A 97 -11.91 7.55 4.18
N ASN A 98 -11.97 7.97 5.46
CA ASN A 98 -12.95 7.54 6.46
C ASN A 98 -12.99 6.02 6.74
N ALA A 99 -12.04 5.25 6.20
CA ALA A 99 -11.91 3.83 6.53
C ALA A 99 -11.28 3.64 7.91
N LYS A 100 -11.44 2.46 8.51
CA LYS A 100 -10.76 2.10 9.76
C LYS A 100 -9.30 1.72 9.48
N ALA A 101 -8.38 2.18 10.32
CA ALA A 101 -6.97 1.78 10.37
C ALA A 101 -6.39 2.04 11.77
N ASP A 102 -5.17 1.59 12.05
CA ASP A 102 -4.50 1.89 13.32
C ASP A 102 -3.93 3.31 13.35
N LEU A 103 -3.42 3.77 12.20
CA LEU A 103 -2.86 5.11 12.03
C LEU A 103 -3.49 5.80 10.82
N PHE A 104 -3.61 7.11 10.93
CA PHE A 104 -4.14 7.96 9.88
C PHE A 104 -3.09 8.98 9.47
N VAL A 105 -3.02 9.24 8.17
CA VAL A 105 -2.10 10.24 7.60
C VAL A 105 -2.83 11.30 6.79
N GLU A 106 -2.26 12.49 6.76
CA GLU A 106 -2.66 13.66 6.00
C GLU A 106 -1.50 14.17 5.13
N HIS A 107 -1.77 15.14 4.26
CA HIS A 107 -0.73 15.74 3.43
C HIS A 107 0.45 16.26 4.27
N GLY A 108 1.68 16.00 3.82
CA GLY A 108 2.91 16.46 4.46
C GLY A 108 3.41 15.56 5.59
N ASP A 109 2.60 14.56 6.01
CA ASP A 109 3.05 13.57 6.98
C ASP A 109 4.19 12.72 6.43
N LYS A 110 5.05 12.26 7.35
CA LYS A 110 6.19 11.38 7.05
C LYS A 110 6.05 10.06 7.77
N ILE A 111 6.04 8.98 7.00
CA ILE A 111 5.97 7.60 7.51
C ILE A 111 7.40 7.06 7.57
N TYR A 112 8.00 7.06 8.77
CA TYR A 112 9.36 6.61 9.00
C TYR A 112 9.47 5.08 9.15
N PHE A 113 10.47 4.48 8.53
CA PHE A 113 10.82 3.07 8.67
C PHE A 113 12.34 2.93 8.68
N GLY A 114 12.93 2.88 9.87
CA GLY A 114 14.38 3.02 10.04
C GLY A 114 14.80 4.46 9.81
N ASP A 115 15.86 4.67 9.02
CA ASP A 115 16.43 5.99 8.74
C ASP A 115 15.96 6.56 7.40
N ILE A 116 14.82 6.07 6.89
CA ILE A 116 14.16 6.50 5.65
C ILE A 116 12.66 6.70 5.90
N PHE A 117 12.02 7.52 5.07
CA PHE A 117 10.59 7.83 5.22
C PHE A 117 9.89 7.96 3.85
N LEU A 118 8.58 7.78 3.87
CA LEU A 118 7.67 8.16 2.78
C LEU A 118 6.98 9.47 3.15
N GLU A 119 6.89 10.41 2.21
CA GLU A 119 6.12 11.64 2.37
C GLU A 119 4.74 11.49 1.73
N VAL A 120 3.70 11.93 2.43
CA VAL A 120 2.31 11.78 2.00
C VAL A 120 1.88 12.99 1.17
N SER A 121 1.48 12.73 -0.08
CA SER A 121 0.90 13.74 -1.00
C SER A 121 -0.62 13.52 -1.17
N THR A 122 -1.29 14.41 -1.90
CA THR A 122 -2.69 14.24 -2.29
C THR A 122 -2.87 14.46 -3.79
N VAL A 123 -3.94 13.90 -4.37
CA VAL A 123 -4.29 14.15 -5.77
C VAL A 123 -4.46 15.65 -6.05
N GLY A 124 -5.05 16.41 -5.12
CA GLY A 124 -5.22 17.86 -5.27
C GLY A 124 -3.89 18.60 -5.37
N GLU A 125 -2.92 18.20 -4.56
CA GLU A 125 -1.55 18.75 -4.62
C GLU A 125 -0.82 18.35 -5.89
N GLU A 126 -0.90 17.08 -6.28
CA GLU A 126 -0.30 16.61 -7.53
C GLU A 126 -0.90 17.40 -8.72
N ILE A 127 -2.21 17.67 -8.75
CA ILE A 127 -2.82 18.51 -9.79
C ILE A 127 -2.23 19.94 -9.82
N LEU A 128 -1.92 20.52 -8.66
CA LEU A 128 -1.41 21.89 -8.58
C LEU A 128 0.09 22.00 -8.91
N TYR A 129 0.89 21.00 -8.53
CA TYR A 129 2.35 21.10 -8.57
C TYR A 129 3.03 20.09 -9.51
N ASN A 130 2.35 19.03 -9.97
CA ASN A 130 2.94 18.05 -10.87
C ASN A 130 2.95 18.59 -12.32
N PRO A 131 4.13 18.84 -12.91
CA PRO A 131 4.24 19.46 -14.24
C PRO A 131 3.73 18.55 -15.37
N ARG A 132 3.39 17.28 -15.09
CA ARG A 132 2.91 16.30 -16.08
C ARG A 132 1.38 16.28 -16.23
N LEU A 133 0.61 16.77 -15.25
CA LEU A 133 -0.86 16.82 -15.31
C LEU A 133 -1.31 18.02 -16.17
N SER A 134 -1.24 17.82 -17.49
CA SER A 134 -1.12 18.87 -18.51
C SER A 134 -2.42 19.20 -19.27
N LYS A 135 -3.56 19.25 -18.59
CA LYS A 135 -4.86 19.65 -19.18
C LYS A 135 -5.57 20.63 -18.26
N ASP A 136 -6.30 21.58 -18.85
CA ASP A 136 -7.16 22.47 -18.07
C ASP A 136 -8.33 21.69 -17.45
N LYS A 137 -8.88 22.27 -16.38
CA LYS A 137 -9.90 21.63 -15.54
C LYS A 137 -11.15 21.21 -16.32
N GLU A 138 -11.61 22.00 -17.28
CA GLU A 138 -12.82 21.71 -18.03
C GLU A 138 -12.59 20.61 -19.08
N THR A 139 -11.45 20.66 -19.79
CA THR A 139 -11.05 19.57 -20.69
C THR A 139 -10.94 18.23 -19.94
N PHE A 140 -10.33 18.23 -18.75
CA PHE A 140 -10.22 17.02 -17.94
C PHE A 140 -11.59 16.43 -17.54
N LYS A 141 -12.51 17.27 -17.02
CA LYS A 141 -13.87 16.82 -16.65
C LYS A 141 -14.61 16.20 -17.83
N ASN A 142 -14.56 16.86 -18.99
CA ASN A 142 -15.23 16.39 -20.20
C ASN A 142 -14.71 15.02 -20.64
N ILE A 143 -13.39 14.79 -20.57
CA ILE A 143 -12.82 13.47 -20.88
C ILE A 143 -13.34 12.42 -19.90
N MET A 144 -13.24 12.67 -18.59
CA MET A 144 -13.61 11.69 -17.55
C MET A 144 -15.09 11.31 -17.58
N GLN A 145 -15.99 12.27 -17.88
CA GLN A 145 -17.44 12.01 -17.99
C GLN A 145 -17.81 11.13 -19.18
N ASN A 146 -16.98 11.08 -20.22
CA ASN A 146 -17.28 10.40 -21.47
C ASN A 146 -16.52 9.07 -21.66
N LEU A 147 -15.86 8.54 -20.62
CA LEU A 147 -15.11 7.28 -20.72
C LEU A 147 -16.00 6.03 -20.91
N ASN A 148 -17.31 6.13 -20.66
CA ASN A 148 -18.30 5.06 -20.83
C ASN A 148 -17.84 3.70 -20.25
N LEU A 149 -17.26 3.73 -19.04
CA LEU A 149 -16.75 2.54 -18.36
C LEU A 149 -17.90 1.77 -17.71
N SER A 150 -17.82 0.44 -17.75
CA SER A 150 -18.69 -0.42 -16.93
C SER A 150 -18.43 -0.19 -15.44
N SER A 151 -19.44 -0.42 -14.61
CA SER A 151 -19.26 -0.44 -13.15
C SER A 151 -18.12 -1.38 -12.74
N PRO A 152 -17.26 -1.00 -11.78
CA PRO A 152 -16.16 -1.87 -11.36
C PRO A 152 -16.71 -3.17 -10.75
N LYS A 153 -16.18 -4.32 -11.20
CA LYS A 153 -16.74 -5.65 -10.93
C LYS A 153 -16.80 -6.03 -9.45
N MET A 154 -15.91 -5.49 -8.63
CA MET A 154 -15.76 -5.85 -7.21
C MET A 154 -16.19 -4.75 -6.24
N ILE A 155 -16.67 -3.59 -6.71
CA ILE A 155 -16.86 -2.41 -5.86
C ILE A 155 -17.79 -2.67 -4.68
N ASP A 156 -18.86 -3.44 -4.88
CA ASP A 156 -19.88 -3.74 -3.88
C ASP A 156 -19.37 -4.67 -2.75
N VAL A 157 -18.23 -5.32 -2.96
CA VAL A 157 -17.58 -6.22 -1.98
C VAL A 157 -16.33 -5.56 -1.41
N ALA A 158 -15.48 -5.02 -2.30
CA ALA A 158 -14.20 -4.43 -1.96
C ALA A 158 -14.35 -3.20 -1.06
N VAL A 159 -15.20 -2.24 -1.45
CA VAL A 159 -15.33 -0.99 -0.69
C VAL A 159 -15.84 -1.25 0.74
N PRO A 160 -16.95 -1.97 0.97
CA PRO A 160 -17.40 -2.26 2.33
C PRO A 160 -16.34 -2.98 3.18
N SER A 161 -15.63 -3.96 2.59
CA SER A 161 -14.57 -4.70 3.29
C SER A 161 -13.39 -3.79 3.65
N ASN A 162 -12.99 -2.92 2.74
CA ASN A 162 -11.84 -2.03 2.92
C ASN A 162 -12.14 -0.88 3.89
N MET A 163 -13.40 -0.44 3.99
CA MET A 163 -13.85 0.52 5.01
C MET A 163 -13.62 0.02 6.44
N VAL A 164 -13.50 -1.30 6.64
CA VAL A 164 -13.21 -1.93 7.92
C VAL A 164 -11.84 -2.62 7.97
N CYS A 165 -10.85 -2.09 7.24
CA CYS A 165 -9.47 -2.58 7.21
C CYS A 165 -9.33 -4.03 6.66
N GLY A 166 -10.27 -4.49 5.82
CA GLY A 166 -10.27 -5.87 5.31
C GLY A 166 -10.59 -6.92 6.37
N LEU A 167 -10.98 -6.49 7.58
CA LEU A 167 -11.46 -7.39 8.63
C LEU A 167 -12.90 -7.77 8.27
N GLN A 168 -13.09 -9.02 7.86
CA GLN A 168 -14.42 -9.58 7.72
C GLN A 168 -14.88 -10.08 9.10
N ASP A 169 -16.08 -9.72 9.51
CA ASP A 169 -16.72 -10.36 10.66
C ASP A 169 -16.78 -11.86 10.37
N SER A 170 -16.31 -12.68 11.33
CA SER A 170 -16.50 -14.12 11.27
C SER A 170 -17.99 -14.41 11.32
N LYS A 171 -18.67 -14.44 10.18
CA LYS A 171 -19.90 -15.21 10.03
C LYS A 171 -19.54 -16.68 9.84
N SER A 172 -18.95 -17.26 10.88
CA SER A 172 -19.07 -18.67 11.21
C SER A 172 -19.90 -18.67 12.48
N ASP A 173 -21.20 -18.93 12.36
CA ASP A 173 -22.13 -19.48 13.37
C ASP A 173 -23.56 -19.08 13.00
N LEU A 174 -24.09 -19.72 11.95
CA LEU A 174 -25.49 -20.13 11.83
C LEU A 174 -25.52 -21.52 11.20
#